data_AF-A0A9N9NXV7-F1
#
_entry.id   AF-A0A9N9NXV7-F1
#
_cell.length_a   1.000
_cell.length_b   1.000
_cell.length_c   1.000
_cell.angle_alpha   90.00
_cell.angle_beta   90.00
_cell.angle_gamma   90.00
#
_symmetry.space_group_name_H-M   'P 1'
#
loop_
_entity.id
_entity.type
_entity.pdbx_description
1 polymer ?
#
loop_
_entity_poly.entity_id
_entity_poly.type
_entity_poly.pdbx_seq_one_letter_code
_entity_poly.pdbx_strand_id
1 'polypeptide(L)'
;KPNGKLCLHKSKRNANNTFSIGKTWSLEEIRCIEVLDSVAFVITMSKPYCWTADKQRERTAFLTTLLKVYKKNTNRLPKLINFEDSSIS
;
A
#
# COMPACT_ATOMS: atom_id res chain seq x y z
N LYS A 1 19.71 -5.93 15.00
CA LYS A 1 18.88 -6.30 13.82
C LYS A 1 17.48 -5.75 14.08
N PRO A 2 16.87 -4.93 13.21
CA PRO A 2 15.49 -4.53 13.46
C PRO A 2 14.60 -5.75 13.20
N ASN A 3 14.11 -6.36 14.28
CA ASN A 3 13.29 -7.57 14.29
C ASN A 3 11.78 -7.27 14.05
N GLY A 4 11.46 -6.22 13.29
CA GLY A 4 10.08 -5.82 13.04
C GLY A 4 9.54 -6.46 11.77
N LYS A 5 8.57 -7.39 11.90
CA LYS A 5 7.79 -7.86 10.74
C LYS A 5 7.20 -6.64 10.02
N LEU A 6 7.47 -6.52 8.72
CA LEU A 6 6.98 -5.42 7.91
C LEU A 6 5.45 -5.51 7.83
N CYS A 7 4.78 -4.44 8.23
CA CYS A 7 3.33 -4.40 8.27
C CYS A 7 2.76 -3.14 7.63
N LEU A 8 1.56 -3.28 7.07
CA LEU A 8 0.72 -2.19 6.60
C LEU A 8 -0.34 -1.93 7.66
N HIS A 9 -0.45 -0.68 8.10
CA HIS A 9 -1.46 -0.27 9.08
C HIS A 9 -2.52 0.60 8.43
N LYS A 10 -3.79 0.33 8.73
CA LYS A 10 -4.89 1.27 8.49
C LYS A 10 -5.22 1.98 9.80
N SER A 11 -5.01 3.28 9.83
CA SER A 11 -5.28 4.12 11.00
C SER A 11 -6.40 5.14 10.75
N LYS A 12 -7.02 5.60 11.84
CA LYS A 12 -7.97 6.71 11.87
C LYS A 12 -7.35 7.86 12.68
N ARG A 13 -7.43 9.10 12.20
CA ARG A 13 -7.07 10.29 12.97
C ARG A 13 -8.21 10.64 13.95
N ASN A 14 -7.87 10.91 15.19
CA ASN A 14 -8.78 11.29 16.27
C ASN A 14 -8.86 12.82 16.39
N ALA A 15 -9.91 13.33 17.07
CA ALA A 15 -10.10 14.77 17.27
C ALA A 15 -8.96 15.44 18.06
N ASN A 16 -8.27 14.67 18.92
CA ASN A 16 -7.11 15.14 19.68
C ASN A 16 -5.77 15.02 18.92
N ASN A 17 -5.80 14.94 17.58
CA ASN A 17 -4.65 14.78 16.69
C ASN A 17 -3.82 13.49 16.89
N THR A 18 -4.30 12.52 17.66
CA THR A 18 -3.68 11.18 17.73
C THR A 18 -4.19 10.27 16.61
N PHE A 19 -3.58 9.09 16.46
CA PHE A 19 -4.03 8.07 15.52
C PHE A 19 -4.35 6.75 16.24
N SER A 20 -5.41 6.09 15.81
CA SER A 20 -5.77 4.74 16.25
C SER A 20 -5.61 3.76 15.10
N ILE A 21 -4.82 2.70 15.30
CA ILE A 21 -4.67 1.61 14.32
C ILE A 21 -5.87 0.68 14.44
N GLY A 22 -6.64 0.54 13.36
CA GLY A 22 -7.80 -0.34 13.32
C GLY A 22 -7.52 -1.69 12.66
N LYS A 23 -6.56 -1.74 11.72
CA LYS A 23 -6.11 -2.99 11.08
C LYS A 23 -4.62 -2.98 10.82
N THR A 24 -4.04 -4.16 10.92
CA THR A 24 -2.64 -4.45 10.61
C THR A 24 -2.60 -5.67 9.71
N TRP A 25 -1.83 -5.60 8.63
CA TRP A 25 -1.56 -6.72 7.73
C TRP A 25 -0.05 -6.91 7.63
N SER A 26 0.44 -8.14 7.53
CA SER A 26 1.81 -8.37 7.06
C SER A 26 1.92 -7.87 5.61
N LEU A 27 3.02 -7.22 5.23
CA LEU A 27 3.21 -6.85 3.83
C LEU A 27 3.18 -8.08 2.93
N GLU A 28 3.65 -9.24 3.40
CA GLU A 28 3.65 -10.49 2.64
C GLU A 28 2.25 -11.00 2.28
N GLU A 29 1.21 -10.55 2.99
CA GLU A 29 -0.18 -10.89 2.68
C GLU A 29 -0.69 -10.18 1.42
N ILE A 30 0.00 -9.15 0.92
CA ILE A 30 -0.39 -8.44 -0.31
C ILE A 30 -0.15 -9.36 -1.50
N ARG A 31 -1.24 -9.67 -2.21
CA ARG A 31 -1.26 -10.55 -3.39
C ARG A 31 -1.34 -9.78 -4.69
N CYS A 32 -2.12 -8.70 -4.71
CA CYS A 32 -2.34 -7.88 -5.91
C CYS A 32 -2.49 -6.41 -5.53
N ILE A 33 -1.96 -5.53 -6.38
CA ILE A 33 -2.23 -4.10 -6.35
C ILE A 33 -2.72 -3.69 -7.73
N GLU A 34 -3.83 -2.97 -7.77
CA GLU A 34 -4.48 -2.51 -8.99
C GLU A 34 -4.74 -1.02 -8.91
N VAL A 35 -4.40 -0.31 -9.98
CA VAL A 35 -4.80 1.08 -10.19
C VAL A 35 -6.16 1.09 -10.88
N LEU A 36 -7.15 1.71 -10.26
CA LEU A 36 -8.49 1.83 -10.85
C LEU A 36 -8.63 3.13 -11.64
N ASP A 37 -8.16 4.25 -11.08
CA ASP A 37 -8.22 5.56 -11.73
C ASP A 37 -7.09 6.47 -11.21
N SER A 38 -7.25 7.78 -11.39
CA SER A 38 -6.25 8.75 -10.99
C SER A 38 -5.97 8.81 -9.48
N VAL A 39 -6.95 8.51 -8.64
CA VAL A 39 -6.86 8.61 -7.18
C VAL A 39 -7.19 7.30 -6.48
N ALA A 40 -7.88 6.39 -7.15
CA ALA A 40 -8.40 5.14 -6.63
C ALA A 40 -7.49 3.96 -6.98
N PHE A 41 -7.37 3.05 -6.03
CA PHE A 41 -6.60 1.82 -6.17
C PHE A 41 -7.17 0.73 -5.27
N VAL A 42 -6.86 -0.52 -5.61
CA VAL A 42 -7.22 -1.70 -4.82
C VAL A 42 -5.95 -2.39 -4.37
N ILE A 43 -5.91 -2.77 -3.09
CA ILE A 43 -4.93 -3.75 -2.61
C ILE A 43 -5.69 -4.99 -2.17
N THR A 44 -5.28 -6.13 -2.71
CA THR A 44 -5.84 -7.43 -2.39
C THR A 44 -4.92 -8.18 -1.46
N MET A 45 -5.42 -8.49 -0.26
CA MET A 45 -4.78 -9.39 0.70
C MET A 45 -5.58 -10.70 0.74
N SER A 46 -6.32 -10.96 1.83
CA SER A 46 -7.37 -11.99 1.87
C SER A 46 -8.66 -11.58 1.14
N LYS A 47 -8.93 -10.27 1.10
CA LYS A 47 -10.04 -9.65 0.38
C LYS A 47 -9.58 -8.35 -0.30
N PRO A 48 -10.26 -7.88 -1.36
CA PRO A 48 -9.94 -6.60 -1.98
C PRO A 48 -10.34 -5.44 -1.06
N TYR A 49 -9.47 -4.46 -0.93
CA TYR A 49 -9.74 -3.18 -0.26
C TYR A 49 -9.54 -2.04 -1.25
N CYS A 50 -10.63 -1.32 -1.52
CA CYS A 50 -10.59 -0.11 -2.34
C CYS A 50 -10.24 1.11 -1.47
N TRP A 51 -9.32 1.93 -1.96
CA TRP A 51 -8.90 3.17 -1.34
C TRP A 51 -8.80 4.28 -2.38
N THR A 52 -8.99 5.50 -1.92
CA THR A 52 -8.85 6.73 -2.69
C THR A 52 -7.88 7.65 -1.96
N ALA A 53 -6.93 8.22 -2.70
CA ALA A 53 -6.12 9.34 -2.22
C ALA A 53 -6.80 10.66 -2.54
N ASP A 54 -6.33 11.75 -1.93
CA ASP A 54 -6.86 13.09 -2.25
C ASP A 54 -6.32 13.59 -3.61
N LYS A 55 -5.12 13.13 -4.02
CA LYS A 55 -4.44 13.55 -5.25
C LYS A 55 -3.74 12.39 -5.94
N GLN A 56 -3.67 12.44 -7.28
CA GLN A 56 -2.92 11.50 -8.12
C GLN A 56 -1.47 11.32 -7.66
N ARG A 57 -0.80 12.43 -7.36
CA ARG A 57 0.59 12.41 -6.92
C ARG A 57 0.77 11.65 -5.61
N GLU A 58 -0.16 11.77 -4.68
CA GLU A 58 -0.12 11.09 -3.38
C GLU A 58 -0.37 9.59 -3.54
N ARG A 59 -1.39 9.20 -4.33
CA ARG A 59 -1.62 7.81 -4.71
C ARG A 59 -0.35 7.18 -5.30
N THR A 60 0.27 7.86 -6.25
CA THR A 60 1.48 7.39 -6.93
C THR A 60 2.65 7.28 -5.95
N ALA A 61 2.91 8.32 -5.15
CA ALA A 61 3.98 8.31 -4.16
C ALA A 61 3.79 7.19 -3.11
N PHE A 62 2.56 6.96 -2.67
CA PHE A 62 2.22 5.88 -1.75
C PHE A 62 2.51 4.51 -2.35
N LEU A 63 1.98 4.22 -3.54
CA LEU A 63 2.17 2.92 -4.21
C LEU A 63 3.64 2.67 -4.56
N THR A 64 4.36 3.67 -5.07
CA THR A 64 5.79 3.55 -5.35
C THR A 64 6.58 3.24 -4.08
N THR A 65 6.28 3.92 -2.96
CA THR A 65 6.96 3.65 -1.68
C THR A 65 6.64 2.25 -1.17
N LEU A 66 5.37 1.85 -1.23
CA LEU A 66 4.93 0.51 -0.83
C LEU A 66 5.64 -0.58 -1.63
N LEU A 67 5.71 -0.45 -2.96
CA LEU A 67 6.39 -1.41 -3.83
C LEU A 67 7.89 -1.47 -3.58
N LYS A 68 8.55 -0.32 -3.38
CA LYS A 68 9.98 -0.27 -3.03
C LYS A 68 10.28 -1.00 -1.73
N VAL A 69 9.47 -0.74 -0.70
CA VAL A 69 9.57 -1.38 0.61
C VAL A 69 9.29 -2.89 0.50
N TYR A 70 8.24 -3.27 -0.24
CA TYR A 70 7.90 -4.68 -0.48
C TYR A 70 9.03 -5.43 -1.20
N LYS A 71 9.56 -4.87 -2.30
CA LYS A 71 10.65 -5.47 -3.10
C LYS A 71 11.92 -5.64 -2.27
N LYS A 72 12.29 -4.62 -1.50
CA LYS A 72 13.47 -4.64 -0.63
C LYS A 72 13.42 -5.76 0.43
N ASN A 73 12.22 -6.08 0.92
CA ASN A 73 12.05 -7.00 2.04
C ASN A 73 11.65 -8.41 1.63
N THR A 74 11.00 -8.60 0.49
CA THR A 74 10.51 -9.91 0.04
C THR A 74 11.27 -10.46 -1.17
N ASN A 75 12.13 -9.65 -1.81
CA ASN A 75 12.80 -9.95 -3.09
C ASN A 75 11.84 -10.35 -4.23
N ARG A 76 10.54 -10.03 -4.10
CA ARG A 76 9.50 -10.26 -5.09
C ARG A 76 8.60 -9.02 -5.20
N LEU A 77 7.67 -9.05 -6.15
CA LEU A 77 6.59 -8.06 -6.27
C LEU A 77 5.24 -8.76 -6.23
N PRO A 78 4.18 -8.12 -5.68
CA PRO A 78 2.82 -8.64 -5.83
C PRO A 78 2.38 -8.51 -7.30
N LYS A 79 1.25 -9.13 -7.67
CA LYS A 79 0.65 -8.91 -8.99
C LYS A 79 0.29 -7.43 -9.15
N LEU A 80 0.69 -6.82 -10.26
CA LEU A 80 0.41 -5.41 -10.56
C LEU A 80 -0.52 -5.31 -11.76
N ILE A 81 -1.54 -4.45 -11.66
CA ILE A 81 -2.54 -4.24 -12.70
C ILE A 81 -2.69 -2.73 -12.93
N ASN A 82 -2.69 -2.30 -14.20
CA ASN A 82 -2.84 -0.90 -14.64
C ASN A 82 -1.78 0.06 -14.07
N PHE A 83 -0.57 -0.42 -13.82
CA PHE A 83 0.57 0.44 -13.48
C PHE A 83 1.20 0.98 -14.76
N GLU A 84 1.46 2.29 -14.81
CA GLU A 84 2.28 2.86 -15.86
C GLU A 84 3.75 2.48 -15.62
N ASP A 85 4.40 1.91 -16.64
CA ASP A 85 5.75 1.31 -16.59
C ASP A 85 6.82 2.23 -15.98
N SER A 86 6.67 3.56 -16.09
CA SER A 86 7.63 4.53 -15.55
C SER A 86 7.64 4.64 -14.01
N SER A 87 6.65 4.07 -13.32
CA SER A 87 6.48 4.26 -11.86
C SER A 87 7.28 3.26 -11.00
N ILE A 88 7.85 2.24 -11.64
CA ILE A 88 8.42 1.04 -10.97
C ILE A 88 9.93 0.88 -11.24
N SER A 89 10.50 1.68 -12.15
CA SER A 89 11.95 1.74 -12.42
C SER A 89 12.74 2.34 -11.26
#